data_AF-A0A1E5Q744-F1
#
_entry.id   AF-A0A1E5Q744-F1
#
_cell.length_a   1.000
_cell.length_b   1.000
_cell.length_c   1.000
_cell.angle_alpha   90.00
_cell.angle_beta   90.00
_cell.angle_gamma   90.00
#
_symmetry.space_group_name_H-M   'P 1'
#
loop_
_entity.id
_entity.type
_entity.pdbx_description
1 polymer ?
#
loop_
_entity_poly.entity_id
_entity_poly.type
_entity_poly.pdbx_seq_one_letter_code
_entity_poly.pdbx_strand_id
1 'polypeptide(L)'
;MKEFLNSLNVGVLSEDDYKTLDRQIKNNALGSDLPRALLAQYFAFLSTINEFNTVVFCPMLIDSPFQQEQDPANRKAILDFIVSKKLDNQQMILATVSVDEFSDNSELENATRHELDNKLSVLTNDQYMSVLTDIEEMHSQTLATPE
;
A
#
# COMPACT_ATOMS: atom_id res chain seq x y z
N MET A 1 0.86 16.68 2.78
CA MET A 1 -0.56 16.52 2.36
C MET A 1 -0.88 17.21 1.05
N LYS A 2 -0.84 18.56 0.94
CA LYS A 2 -1.17 19.28 -0.31
C LYS A 2 -0.41 18.78 -1.53
N GLU A 3 0.90 18.59 -1.40
CA GLU A 3 1.75 18.04 -2.46
C GLU A 3 1.37 16.61 -2.85
N PHE A 4 0.88 15.82 -1.88
CA PHE A 4 0.47 14.43 -2.10
C PHE A 4 -0.85 14.38 -2.86
N LEU A 5 -1.81 15.25 -2.50
CA LEU A 5 -3.05 15.42 -3.26
C LEU A 5 -2.79 15.83 -4.71
N ASN A 6 -1.87 16.77 -4.93
CA ASN A 6 -1.46 17.19 -6.29
C ASN A 6 -0.84 16.02 -7.07
N SER A 7 0.04 15.24 -6.43
CA SER A 7 0.69 14.07 -7.05
C SER A 7 -0.30 12.97 -7.42
N LEU A 8 -1.45 12.94 -6.74
CA LEU A 8 -2.55 11.98 -6.97
C LEU A 8 -3.70 12.59 -7.77
N ASN A 9 -3.52 13.74 -8.43
CA ASN A 9 -4.53 14.44 -9.22
C ASN A 9 -5.85 14.72 -8.45
N VAL A 10 -5.77 15.00 -7.14
CA VAL A 10 -6.94 15.34 -6.32
C VAL A 10 -7.01 16.85 -6.13
N GLY A 11 -7.97 17.50 -6.79
CA GLY A 11 -8.16 18.96 -6.73
C GLY A 11 -9.42 19.42 -5.97
N VAL A 12 -10.24 18.49 -5.47
CA VAL A 12 -11.56 18.79 -4.89
C VAL A 12 -11.50 19.24 -3.42
N LEU A 13 -10.39 19.00 -2.73
CA LEU A 13 -10.22 19.32 -1.31
C LEU A 13 -9.58 20.69 -1.11
N SER A 14 -10.12 21.43 -0.14
CA SER A 14 -9.53 22.64 0.40
C SER A 14 -8.61 22.33 1.58
N GLU A 15 -7.76 23.28 1.97
CA GLU A 15 -6.84 23.10 3.11
C GLU A 15 -7.59 22.83 4.42
N ASP A 16 -8.77 23.43 4.61
CA ASP A 16 -9.59 23.21 5.79
C ASP A 16 -10.06 21.75 5.95
N ASP A 17 -10.06 20.98 4.86
CA ASP A 17 -10.46 19.57 4.86
C ASP A 17 -9.38 18.65 5.43
N TYR A 18 -8.11 19.08 5.50
CA TYR A 18 -6.99 18.22 5.89
C TYR A 18 -5.93 18.88 6.79
N LYS A 19 -6.06 20.17 7.14
CA LYS A 19 -5.02 20.89 7.90
C LYS A 19 -4.83 20.43 9.34
N THR A 20 -5.79 19.73 9.93
CA THR A 20 -5.70 19.20 11.30
C THR A 20 -5.79 17.68 11.33
N LEU A 21 -5.15 17.06 12.31
CA LEU A 21 -5.02 15.60 12.44
C LEU A 21 -6.37 14.88 12.63
N ASP A 22 -7.33 15.54 13.26
CA ASP A 22 -8.66 15.01 13.56
C ASP A 22 -9.62 15.04 12.35
N ARG A 23 -9.22 15.69 11.25
CA ARG A 23 -10.03 15.73 10.03
C ARG A 23 -9.97 14.39 9.31
N GLN A 24 -11.14 13.85 9.00
CA GLN A 24 -11.28 12.67 8.17
C GLN A 24 -11.89 13.07 6.83
N ILE A 25 -11.25 12.63 5.74
CA ILE A 25 -11.78 12.80 4.40
C ILE A 25 -12.97 11.85 4.26
N LYS A 26 -14.16 12.42 4.06
CA LYS A 26 -15.43 11.69 3.89
C LYS A 26 -16.10 12.18 2.61
N ASN A 27 -17.23 12.88 2.75
CA ASN A 27 -18.06 13.33 1.64
C ASN A 27 -17.48 14.52 0.86
N ASN A 28 -16.33 15.04 1.29
CA ASN A 28 -15.65 16.18 0.66
C ASN A 28 -14.80 15.72 -0.54
N ALA A 29 -14.59 14.41 -0.70
CA ALA A 29 -14.14 13.76 -1.93
C ALA A 29 -15.17 12.70 -2.32
N LEU A 30 -15.50 12.58 -3.61
CA LEU A 30 -16.53 11.67 -4.11
C LEU A 30 -15.97 10.78 -5.21
N GLY A 31 -16.52 9.57 -5.31
CA GLY A 31 -16.07 8.60 -6.29
C GLY A 31 -14.55 8.38 -6.22
N SER A 32 -13.93 8.24 -7.40
CA SER A 32 -12.53 7.86 -7.54
C SER A 32 -11.52 8.82 -6.90
N ASP A 33 -11.92 10.05 -6.53
CA ASP A 33 -11.09 10.98 -5.76
C ASP A 33 -10.91 10.55 -4.31
N LEU A 34 -11.93 9.93 -3.69
CA LEU A 34 -11.88 9.52 -2.28
C LEU A 34 -10.72 8.57 -1.96
N PRO A 35 -10.52 7.44 -2.67
CA PRO A 35 -9.41 6.55 -2.36
C PRO A 35 -8.04 7.23 -2.55
N ARG A 36 -7.90 8.11 -3.54
CA ARG A 36 -6.67 8.90 -3.78
C ARG A 36 -6.44 9.92 -2.66
N ALA A 37 -7.49 10.56 -2.18
CA ALA A 37 -7.42 11.51 -1.08
C ALA A 37 -7.05 10.83 0.25
N LEU A 38 -7.62 9.66 0.53
CA LEU A 38 -7.27 8.84 1.69
C LEU A 38 -5.81 8.35 1.61
N LEU A 39 -5.37 7.92 0.43
CA LEU A 39 -3.97 7.53 0.21
C LEU A 39 -3.01 8.69 0.53
N ALA A 40 -3.30 9.90 0.06
CA ALA A 40 -2.53 11.10 0.43
C ALA A 40 -2.50 11.31 1.96
N GLN A 41 -3.65 11.14 2.64
CA GLN A 41 -3.76 11.35 4.08
C GLN A 41 -2.92 10.32 4.86
N TYR A 42 -2.98 9.04 4.49
CA TYR A 42 -2.20 7.99 5.15
C TYR A 42 -0.70 8.21 4.98
N PHE A 43 -0.24 8.54 3.77
CA PHE A 43 1.18 8.86 3.56
C PHE A 43 1.59 10.14 4.29
N ALA A 44 0.72 11.15 4.39
CA ALA A 44 1.02 12.36 5.16
C ALA A 44 1.19 12.04 6.65
N PHE A 45 0.39 11.15 7.22
CA PHE A 45 0.57 10.67 8.59
C PHE A 45 1.86 9.88 8.73
N LEU A 46 2.14 8.96 7.81
CA LEU A 46 3.37 8.17 7.84
C LEU A 46 4.64 9.03 7.76
N SER A 47 4.70 9.99 6.83
CA SER A 47 5.83 10.91 6.70
C SER A 47 6.01 11.77 7.95
N THR A 48 4.92 12.27 8.52
CA THR A 48 4.96 13.03 9.79
C THR A 48 5.49 12.16 10.93
N ILE A 49 5.03 10.90 11.04
CA ILE A 49 5.51 9.98 12.08
C ILE A 49 7.01 9.70 11.91
N ASN A 50 7.47 9.50 10.67
CA ASN A 50 8.88 9.26 10.35
C ASN A 50 9.78 10.46 10.65
N GLU A 51 9.29 11.67 10.40
CA GLU A 51 10.07 12.89 10.64
C GLU A 51 10.19 13.23 12.14
N PHE A 52 9.11 13.06 12.91
CA PHE A 52 9.04 13.58 14.27
C PHE A 52 9.13 12.52 15.38
N ASN A 53 9.08 11.23 15.06
CA ASN A 53 9.20 10.17 16.06
C ASN A 53 10.31 9.18 15.71
N THR A 54 10.88 8.55 16.74
CA THR A 54 11.73 7.37 16.59
C THR A 54 10.89 6.14 16.86
N VAL A 55 10.32 5.56 15.80
CA VAL A 55 9.50 4.34 15.87
C VAL A 55 10.04 3.28 14.93
N VAL A 56 9.78 2.02 15.25
CA VAL A 56 10.01 0.92 14.31
C VAL A 56 8.90 0.93 13.27
N PHE A 57 9.26 1.05 12.00
CA PHE A 57 8.30 0.97 10.90
C PHE A 57 8.10 -0.49 10.49
N CYS A 58 6.88 -0.97 10.71
CA CYS A 58 6.45 -2.27 10.20
C CYS A 58 6.40 -2.24 8.66
N PRO A 59 6.43 -3.42 8.01
CA PRO A 59 6.13 -3.52 6.59
C PRO A 59 4.80 -2.86 6.23
N MET A 60 4.79 -2.11 5.13
CA MET A 60 3.57 -1.50 4.58
C MET A 60 2.91 -2.47 3.60
N LEU A 61 1.66 -2.82 3.87
CA LEU A 61 0.82 -3.58 2.94
C LEU A 61 -0.18 -2.65 2.26
N ILE A 62 -0.16 -2.62 0.93
CA ILE A 62 -1.16 -1.94 0.12
C ILE A 62 -1.88 -3.01 -0.69
N ASP A 63 -3.17 -3.20 -0.39
CA ASP A 63 -4.04 -4.10 -1.14
C ASP A 63 -4.88 -3.31 -2.14
N SER A 64 -4.78 -3.69 -3.40
CA SER A 64 -5.66 -3.23 -4.48
C SER A 64 -5.71 -1.69 -4.57
N PRO A 65 -4.60 -1.02 -4.95
CA PRO A 65 -4.49 0.44 -4.93
C PRO A 65 -5.48 1.13 -5.89
N PHE A 66 -6.02 0.42 -6.89
CA PHE A 66 -6.90 0.95 -7.92
C PHE A 66 -8.38 0.79 -7.60
N GLN A 67 -8.80 1.39 -6.50
CA GLN A 67 -10.21 1.33 -6.09
C GLN A 67 -11.08 2.24 -6.96
N GLN A 68 -12.33 1.81 -7.18
CA GLN A 68 -13.38 2.56 -7.88
C GLN A 68 -13.04 2.94 -9.34
N GLU A 69 -12.49 1.98 -10.10
CA GLU A 69 -12.26 2.09 -11.55
C GLU A 69 -11.48 3.35 -11.95
N GLN A 70 -10.26 3.49 -11.44
CA GLN A 70 -9.37 4.59 -11.82
C GLN A 70 -9.03 4.55 -13.32
N ASP A 71 -9.08 5.71 -13.97
CA ASP A 71 -8.58 5.86 -15.34
C ASP A 71 -7.05 5.66 -15.42
N PRO A 72 -6.49 5.42 -16.62
CA PRO A 72 -5.06 5.14 -16.76
C PRO A 72 -4.13 6.21 -16.20
N ALA A 73 -4.49 7.49 -16.31
CA ALA A 73 -3.65 8.58 -15.79
C ALA A 73 -3.63 8.57 -14.25
N ASN A 74 -4.78 8.30 -13.64
CA ASN A 74 -4.91 8.20 -12.19
C ASN A 74 -4.29 6.92 -11.62
N ARG A 75 -4.38 5.79 -12.33
CA ARG A 75 -3.63 4.58 -11.96
C ARG A 75 -2.13 4.87 -11.93
N LYS A 76 -1.59 5.45 -13.00
CA LYS A 76 -0.17 5.83 -13.04
C LYS A 76 0.22 6.76 -11.88
N ALA A 77 -0.60 7.78 -11.61
CA ALA A 77 -0.35 8.73 -10.51
C ALA A 77 -0.32 8.04 -9.14
N ILE A 78 -1.28 7.14 -8.86
CA ILE A 78 -1.33 6.35 -7.62
C ILE A 78 -0.04 5.55 -7.43
N LEU A 79 0.45 4.95 -8.50
CA LEU A 79 1.61 4.09 -8.46
C LEU A 79 2.91 4.82 -8.28
N ASP A 80 3.15 5.84 -9.12
CA ASP A 80 4.32 6.71 -9.01
C ASP A 80 4.39 7.29 -7.59
N PHE A 81 3.24 7.68 -7.04
CA PHE A 81 3.13 8.17 -5.68
C PHE A 81 3.54 7.13 -4.64
N ILE A 82 2.96 5.92 -4.67
CA ILE A 82 3.27 4.85 -3.70
C ILE A 82 4.77 4.52 -3.73
N VAL A 83 5.32 4.31 -4.92
CA VAL A 83 6.73 3.93 -5.09
C VAL A 83 7.68 5.05 -4.64
N SER A 84 7.38 6.30 -5.01
CA SER A 84 8.24 7.45 -4.66
C SER A 84 8.13 7.90 -3.21
N LYS A 85 7.05 7.54 -2.51
CA LYS A 85 6.80 7.94 -1.11
C LYS A 85 6.99 6.83 -0.09
N LYS A 86 7.44 5.64 -0.51
CA LYS A 86 7.89 4.61 0.43
C LYS A 86 8.97 5.18 1.35
N LEU A 87 8.95 4.79 2.63
CA LEU A 87 9.99 5.20 3.56
C LEU A 87 11.29 4.43 3.29
N ASP A 88 12.42 5.09 3.51
CA ASP A 88 13.72 4.43 3.51
C ASP A 88 13.75 3.33 4.58
N ASN A 89 14.32 2.18 4.24
CA ASN A 89 14.41 1.00 5.11
C ASN A 89 13.06 0.40 5.56
N GLN A 90 11.94 0.76 4.92
CA GLN A 90 10.65 0.09 5.14
C GLN A 90 10.37 -0.90 4.00
N GLN A 91 10.02 -2.14 4.34
CA GLN A 91 9.51 -3.09 3.35
C GLN A 91 8.11 -2.65 2.90
N MET A 92 7.89 -2.60 1.59
CA MET A 92 6.57 -2.38 0.99
C MET A 92 6.12 -3.63 0.24
N ILE A 93 4.88 -4.05 0.47
CA ILE A 93 4.22 -5.16 -0.20
C ILE A 93 2.99 -4.57 -0.91
N LEU A 94 2.97 -4.69 -2.24
CA LEU A 94 1.89 -4.19 -3.08
C LEU A 94 1.16 -5.38 -3.72
N ALA A 95 -0.12 -5.55 -3.38
CA ALA A 95 -1.00 -6.50 -4.05
C ALA A 95 -1.82 -5.77 -5.11
N THR A 96 -1.74 -6.23 -6.36
CA THR A 96 -2.47 -5.65 -7.49
C THR A 96 -2.76 -6.72 -8.55
N VAL A 97 -3.79 -6.50 -9.35
CA VAL A 97 -4.21 -7.40 -10.45
C VAL A 97 -3.32 -7.27 -11.70
N SER A 98 -2.68 -6.12 -11.89
CA SER A 98 -1.73 -5.90 -12.99
C SER A 98 -0.69 -4.88 -12.55
N VAL A 99 0.53 -5.11 -13.04
CA VAL A 99 1.68 -4.19 -12.98
C VAL A 99 2.17 -3.81 -14.37
N ASP A 100 1.39 -4.09 -15.43
CA ASP A 100 1.83 -3.88 -16.82
C ASP A 100 2.06 -2.39 -17.11
N GLU A 101 1.34 -1.52 -16.40
CA GLU A 101 1.49 -0.07 -16.47
C GLU A 101 2.81 0.46 -15.86
N PHE A 102 3.65 -0.44 -15.36
CA PHE A 102 4.89 -0.13 -14.66
C PHE A 102 6.12 -0.86 -15.18
N SER A 103 6.05 -1.54 -16.32
CA SER A 103 7.22 -2.23 -16.90
C SER A 103 8.45 -1.33 -17.00
N ASP A 104 8.24 -0.02 -17.06
CA ASP A 104 9.27 1.00 -17.29
C ASP A 104 9.72 1.70 -15.99
N ASN A 105 9.24 1.31 -14.80
CA ASN A 105 9.63 1.95 -13.54
C ASN A 105 10.88 1.26 -12.94
N SER A 106 12.02 1.95 -12.97
CA SER A 106 13.32 1.43 -12.50
C SER A 106 13.34 1.05 -11.02
N GLU A 107 12.51 1.66 -10.16
CA GLU A 107 12.42 1.29 -8.74
C GLU A 107 11.81 -0.11 -8.54
N LEU A 108 11.04 -0.60 -9.52
CA LEU A 108 10.46 -1.94 -9.49
C LEU A 108 11.39 -3.00 -10.07
N GLU A 109 12.50 -2.64 -10.70
CA GLU A 109 13.48 -3.61 -11.20
C GLU A 109 14.05 -4.48 -10.06
N ASN A 110 14.16 -3.92 -8.87
CA ASN A 110 14.62 -4.62 -7.67
C ASN A 110 13.48 -5.26 -6.85
N ALA A 111 12.23 -5.10 -7.27
CA ALA A 111 11.10 -5.66 -6.54
C ALA A 111 10.97 -7.17 -6.80
N THR A 112 10.65 -7.93 -5.76
CA THR A 112 10.31 -9.34 -5.92
C THR A 112 8.86 -9.46 -6.38
N ARG A 113 8.64 -9.99 -7.60
CA ARG A 113 7.30 -10.23 -8.15
C ARG A 113 6.82 -11.63 -7.76
N HIS A 114 5.70 -11.70 -7.06
CA HIS A 114 4.99 -12.95 -6.78
C HIS A 114 3.70 -12.98 -7.60
N GLU A 115 3.61 -13.90 -8.55
CA GLU A 115 2.43 -14.08 -9.39
C GLU A 115 1.54 -15.17 -8.79
N LEU A 116 0.27 -14.84 -8.54
CA LEU A 116 -0.74 -15.77 -8.01
C LEU A 116 -1.69 -16.15 -9.15
N ASP A 117 -1.28 -17.12 -9.96
CA ASP A 117 -2.00 -17.59 -11.15
C ASP A 117 -2.96 -18.77 -10.86
N ASN A 118 -2.78 -19.44 -9.72
CA ASN A 118 -3.56 -20.59 -9.30
C ASN A 118 -4.62 -20.20 -8.24
N LYS A 119 -5.88 -20.51 -8.54
CA LYS A 119 -7.01 -20.19 -7.66
C LYS A 119 -6.84 -20.82 -6.28
N LEU A 120 -6.96 -19.99 -5.23
CA LEU A 120 -6.81 -20.37 -3.81
C LEU A 120 -5.42 -20.95 -3.47
N SER A 121 -4.39 -20.65 -4.27
CA SER A 121 -3.02 -21.09 -4.01
C SER A 121 -2.13 -19.87 -3.72
N VAL A 122 -1.77 -19.70 -2.46
CA VAL A 122 -0.76 -18.71 -2.02
C VAL A 122 0.65 -19.29 -1.99
N LEU A 123 0.77 -20.62 -2.13
CA LEU A 123 2.02 -21.37 -2.23
C LEU A 123 1.98 -22.22 -3.49
N THR A 124 3.13 -22.41 -4.13
CA THR A 124 3.30 -23.47 -5.12
C THR A 124 3.62 -24.79 -4.41
N ASN A 125 3.34 -25.93 -5.06
CA ASN A 125 3.62 -27.26 -4.50
C ASN A 125 5.09 -27.41 -4.06
N ASP A 126 6.02 -26.83 -4.83
CA ASP A 126 7.45 -26.92 -4.57
C ASP A 126 7.90 -26.05 -3.39
N GLN A 127 7.10 -25.04 -3.01
CA GLN A 127 7.36 -24.18 -1.84
C GLN A 127 6.79 -24.75 -0.54
N TYR A 128 5.78 -25.63 -0.63
CA TYR A 128 5.00 -26.08 0.54
C TYR A 128 5.88 -26.62 1.67
N MET A 129 6.78 -27.55 1.37
CA MET A 129 7.61 -28.20 2.41
C MET A 129 8.57 -27.22 3.09
N SER A 130 9.18 -26.31 2.32
CA SER A 130 10.09 -25.31 2.87
C SER A 130 9.34 -24.34 3.78
N VAL A 131 8.23 -23.78 3.29
CA VAL A 131 7.44 -22.81 4.06
C VAL A 131 6.83 -23.45 5.29
N LEU A 132 6.32 -24.69 5.18
CA LEU A 132 5.83 -25.44 6.33
C LEU A 132 6.93 -25.58 7.38
N THR A 133 8.14 -25.99 6.99
CA THR A 133 9.28 -26.13 7.91
C THR A 133 9.58 -24.81 8.63
N ASP A 134 9.51 -23.67 7.92
CA ASP A 134 9.79 -22.35 8.49
C ASP A 134 8.72 -21.89 9.49
N ILE A 135 7.45 -22.30 9.31
CA ILE A 135 6.32 -21.80 10.12
C ILE A 135 5.70 -22.84 11.07
N GLU A 136 6.11 -24.12 10.99
CA GLU A 136 5.47 -25.25 11.68
C GLU A 136 5.43 -25.04 13.20
N GLU A 137 6.50 -24.50 13.78
CA GLU A 137 6.57 -24.23 15.22
C GLU A 137 5.51 -23.20 15.63
N MET A 138 5.45 -22.06 14.94
CA MET A 138 4.46 -21.00 15.21
C MET A 138 3.04 -21.50 14.97
N HIS A 139 2.83 -22.29 13.92
CA HIS A 139 1.54 -22.88 13.60
C HIS A 139 1.07 -23.82 14.72
N SER A 140 1.97 -24.67 15.22
CA SER A 140 1.70 -25.59 16.33
C SER A 140 1.35 -24.84 17.62
N GLN A 141 2.09 -23.78 17.94
CA GLN A 141 1.82 -22.92 19.09
C GLN A 141 0.45 -22.20 18.98
N THR A 142 0.07 -21.76 17.79
CA THR A 142 -1.22 -21.06 17.56
C THR A 142 -2.42 -21.99 17.72
N LEU A 143 -2.27 -23.26 17.37
CA LEU A 143 -3.32 -24.28 17.49
C LEU A 143 -3.39 -24.91 18.89
N ALA A 144 -2.32 -24.80 19.69
CA ALA A 144 -2.34 -25.22 21.07
C ALA A 144 -3.35 -24.38 21.85
N THR A 145 -4.38 -25.03 22.40
CA THR A 145 -5.37 -24.35 23.25
C THR A 145 -4.67 -23.93 24.56
N PRO A 146 -4.87 -22.71 25.08
CA PRO A 146 -4.31 -22.34 26.37
C PRO A 146 -4.85 -23.28 27.46
N GLU A 147 -3.97 -23.86 28.27
CA GLU A 147 -4.34 -24.56 29.52
C GLU A 147 -4.92 -23.60 30.56
#